data_AF-C3YWY1-F1
#
_entry.id   AF-C3YWY1-F1
#
_cell.length_a   1.000
_cell.length_b   1.000
_cell.length_c   1.000
_cell.angle_alpha   90.00
_cell.angle_beta   90.00
_cell.angle_gamma   90.00
#
_symmetry.space_group_name_H-M   'P 1'
#
loop_
_entity.id
_entity.type
_entity.pdbx_description
1 polymer ?
#
loop_
_entity_poly.entity_id
_entity_poly.type
_entity_poly.pdbx_seq_one_letter_code
_entity_poly.pdbx_strand_id
1 'polypeptide(L)'
;MADRKRKKGYWRGARKRQRMSLEVGMKGILITCNKNEKACVREAYNLLNEYADQMYGPEITPSDSGSESEEEDVEAALAKEVAQMKEKSGKDKRRFQAMDSGANNVVFIQSQLESPDKLVHHILDDINASKKFKTRNVLRMIPVMSACKAYLENVKKSAEEMFPKFFSGEDNPSYAIVFKTRNSGTMKRDEVIKALAGVVSEVNPACKVNLNSPDLAIVIEVIRTVCCMSVLKDYFLLKKYNIHSIVEGTKDD
;
A
#
# COMPACT_ATOMS: atom_id res chain seq x y z
N MET A 1 65.13 -3.98 -2.36
CA MET A 1 63.79 -3.35 -2.26
C MET A 1 62.97 -3.79 -3.46
N ALA A 2 62.05 -4.74 -3.29
CA ALA A 2 61.11 -5.15 -4.33
C ALA A 2 59.70 -4.82 -3.85
N ASP A 3 59.18 -3.69 -4.33
CA ASP A 3 57.88 -3.15 -3.95
C ASP A 3 56.77 -3.94 -4.66
N ARG A 4 56.13 -4.85 -3.92
CA ARG A 4 55.07 -5.73 -4.43
C ARG A 4 53.76 -4.93 -4.49
N LYS A 5 53.56 -4.17 -5.57
CA LYS A 5 52.30 -3.47 -5.87
C LYS A 5 51.11 -4.45 -5.87
N ARG A 6 50.27 -4.38 -4.83
CA ARG A 6 48.96 -5.05 -4.78
C ARG A 6 48.06 -4.51 -5.90
N LYS A 7 47.60 -5.40 -6.79
CA LYS A 7 46.55 -5.07 -7.77
C LYS A 7 45.28 -4.67 -7.01
N LYS A 8 44.79 -3.44 -7.23
CA LYS A 8 43.50 -2.97 -6.73
C LYS A 8 42.40 -3.84 -7.32
N GLY A 9 41.76 -4.66 -6.49
CA GLY A 9 40.54 -5.39 -6.87
C GLY A 9 39.45 -4.38 -7.20
N TYR A 10 39.02 -4.34 -8.45
CA TYR A 10 37.90 -3.54 -8.90
C TYR A 10 36.62 -4.21 -8.38
N TRP A 11 36.22 -3.86 -7.16
CA TRP A 11 34.90 -4.23 -6.66
C TRP A 11 33.85 -3.50 -7.51
N ARG A 12 33.34 -4.16 -8.54
CA ARG A 12 32.07 -3.77 -9.17
C ARG A 12 31.01 -3.95 -8.09
N GLY A 13 30.67 -2.88 -7.39
CA GLY A 13 29.57 -2.88 -6.43
C GLY A 13 28.33 -3.44 -7.10
N ALA A 14 27.72 -4.47 -6.48
CA ALA A 14 26.46 -5.02 -6.96
C ALA A 14 25.49 -3.87 -7.22
N ARG A 15 24.99 -3.73 -8.45
CA ARG A 15 23.96 -2.73 -8.79
C ARG A 15 22.84 -2.90 -7.78
N LYS A 16 22.68 -1.92 -6.88
CA LYS A 16 21.61 -1.92 -5.88
C LYS A 16 20.30 -2.01 -6.68
N ARG A 17 19.55 -3.09 -6.50
CA ARG A 17 18.25 -3.28 -7.15
C ARG A 17 17.38 -2.08 -6.77
N GLN A 18 17.18 -1.17 -7.72
CA GLN A 18 16.39 0.03 -7.49
C GLN A 18 14.96 -0.42 -7.23
N ARG A 19 14.42 -0.06 -6.06
CA ARG A 19 13.01 -0.32 -5.77
C ARG A 19 12.16 0.49 -6.74
N MET A 20 11.17 -0.15 -7.33
CA MET A 20 10.16 0.56 -8.10
C MET A 20 9.42 1.54 -7.16
N SER A 21 9.03 2.69 -7.68
CA SER A 21 8.38 3.75 -6.91
C SER A 21 6.86 3.59 -6.89
N LEU A 22 6.21 4.17 -5.89
CA LEU A 22 4.76 4.37 -5.89
C LEU A 22 4.32 5.20 -7.11
N GLU A 23 3.39 4.67 -7.89
CA GLU A 23 2.85 5.29 -9.09
C GLU A 23 1.31 5.33 -9.08
N VAL A 24 0.76 6.10 -10.02
CA VAL A 24 -0.68 6.24 -10.25
C VAL A 24 -1.28 4.91 -10.72
N GLY A 25 -2.49 4.60 -10.26
CA GLY A 25 -3.22 3.38 -10.60
C GLY A 25 -2.86 2.17 -9.73
N MET A 26 -1.88 2.28 -8.84
CA MET A 26 -1.52 1.19 -7.95
C MET A 26 -2.53 1.02 -6.81
N LYS A 27 -2.90 -0.23 -6.53
CA LYS A 27 -3.59 -0.67 -5.32
C LYS A 27 -2.59 -1.35 -4.38
N GLY A 28 -2.80 -1.27 -3.08
CA GLY A 28 -1.83 -1.81 -2.15
C GLY A 28 -2.06 -1.42 -0.71
N ILE A 29 -0.97 -1.30 0.05
CA ILE A 29 -0.99 -1.04 1.48
C ILE A 29 0.15 -0.09 1.82
N LEU A 30 -0.18 1.04 2.43
CA LEU A 30 0.78 1.97 3.03
C LEU A 30 1.11 1.52 4.44
N ILE A 31 2.40 1.30 4.68
CA ILE A 31 2.92 0.83 5.95
C ILE A 31 3.82 1.90 6.56
N THR A 32 3.47 2.37 7.76
CA THR A 32 4.37 3.23 8.55
C THR A 32 5.24 2.37 9.47
N CYS A 33 6.53 2.69 9.58
CA CYS A 33 7.50 1.90 10.33
C CYS A 33 8.34 2.71 11.33
N ASN A 34 9.04 2.03 12.24
CA ASN A 34 9.83 2.61 13.33
C ASN A 34 11.35 2.74 13.00
N LYS A 35 11.69 3.35 11.86
CA LYS A 35 13.07 3.60 11.36
C LYS A 35 13.78 2.42 10.70
N ASN A 36 13.36 1.17 10.93
CA ASN A 36 13.96 0.00 10.25
C ASN A 36 13.08 -0.51 9.09
N GLU A 37 13.10 0.20 7.96
CA GLU A 37 12.28 -0.13 6.78
C GLU A 37 12.53 -1.54 6.24
N LYS A 38 13.78 -2.03 6.28
CA LYS A 38 14.10 -3.39 5.79
C LYS A 38 13.51 -4.49 6.66
N ALA A 39 13.51 -4.31 7.98
CA ALA A 39 12.86 -5.25 8.90
C ALA A 39 11.34 -5.14 8.78
N CYS A 40 10.81 -3.92 8.68
CA CYS A 40 9.39 -3.68 8.48
C CYS A 40 8.85 -4.36 7.23
N VAL A 41 9.56 -4.27 6.10
CA VAL A 41 9.15 -4.95 4.86
C VAL A 41 9.05 -6.46 5.05
N ARG A 42 10.03 -7.08 5.72
CA ARG A 42 10.02 -8.53 5.97
C ARG A 42 8.86 -8.94 6.87
N GLU A 43 8.64 -8.20 7.96
CA GLU A 43 7.51 -8.45 8.87
C GLU A 43 6.17 -8.25 8.18
N ALA A 44 6.04 -7.19 7.38
CA ALA A 44 4.84 -6.93 6.61
C ALA A 44 4.55 -8.05 5.61
N TYR A 45 5.57 -8.56 4.91
CA TYR A 45 5.40 -9.70 4.02
C TYR A 45 4.93 -10.95 4.74
N ASN A 46 5.55 -11.28 5.88
CA ASN A 46 5.16 -12.45 6.66
C ASN A 46 3.70 -12.33 7.11
N LEU A 47 3.32 -11.16 7.65
CA LEU A 47 1.95 -10.91 8.11
C LEU A 47 0.95 -10.96 6.96
N LEU A 48 1.23 -10.27 5.85
CA LEU A 48 0.33 -10.22 4.71
C LEU A 48 0.13 -11.58 4.05
N ASN A 49 1.21 -12.36 3.89
CA ASN A 49 1.12 -13.69 3.30
C ASN A 49 0.40 -14.68 4.23
N GLU A 50 0.69 -14.66 5.53
CA GLU A 50 0.02 -15.54 6.51
C GLU A 50 -1.52 -15.41 6.43
N TYR A 51 -2.04 -14.18 6.47
CA TYR A 51 -3.48 -13.94 6.41
C TYR A 51 -4.03 -14.09 4.99
N ALA A 52 -3.27 -13.72 3.96
CA ALA A 52 -3.72 -13.91 2.59
C ALA A 52 -3.82 -15.40 2.22
N ASP A 53 -2.95 -16.24 2.76
CA ASP A 53 -3.00 -17.69 2.55
C ASP A 53 -4.20 -18.31 3.27
N GLN A 54 -4.56 -17.79 4.44
CA GLN A 54 -5.79 -18.19 5.15
C GLN A 54 -7.06 -17.80 4.39
N MET A 55 -7.09 -16.59 3.81
CA MET A 55 -8.28 -16.06 3.13
C MET A 55 -8.44 -16.51 1.68
N TYR A 56 -7.32 -16.59 0.93
CA TYR A 56 -7.31 -16.77 -0.52
C TYR A 56 -6.56 -18.03 -0.97
N GLY A 57 -5.97 -18.79 -0.03
CA GLY A 57 -5.14 -19.95 -0.32
C GLY A 57 -3.69 -19.58 -0.66
N PRO A 58 -2.80 -20.60 -0.76
CA PRO A 58 -1.37 -20.38 -1.00
C PRO A 58 -1.12 -19.69 -2.35
N GLU A 59 -0.12 -18.82 -2.37
CA GLU A 59 0.34 -18.14 -3.59
C GLU A 59 0.96 -19.15 -4.57
N ILE A 60 0.35 -19.31 -5.76
CA ILE A 60 0.91 -20.12 -6.85
C ILE A 60 1.77 -19.23 -7.73
N THR A 61 3.09 -19.36 -7.65
CA THR A 61 4.02 -18.67 -8.56
C THR A 61 4.35 -19.53 -9.78
N PRO A 62 4.44 -18.96 -11.01
CA PRO A 62 4.78 -19.70 -12.23
C PRO A 62 6.15 -20.39 -12.22
N SER A 63 7.03 -20.08 -11.25
CA SER A 63 8.39 -20.64 -11.15
C SER A 63 8.45 -22.08 -10.60
N ASP A 64 7.33 -22.68 -10.20
CA ASP A 64 7.27 -24.07 -9.71
C ASP A 64 7.06 -25.10 -10.84
N SER A 65 7.03 -24.68 -12.11
CA SER A 65 6.80 -25.55 -13.26
C SER A 65 7.74 -25.25 -14.44
N GLY A 66 8.79 -26.08 -14.58
CA GLY A 66 9.39 -26.44 -15.87
C GLY A 66 10.67 -25.71 -16.30
N SER A 67 11.80 -26.43 -16.26
CA SER A 67 13.10 -26.10 -16.85
C SER A 67 13.24 -26.50 -18.33
N GLU A 68 14.21 -25.86 -19.00
CA GLU A 68 14.87 -26.18 -20.30
C GLU A 68 14.24 -25.69 -21.62
N SER A 69 14.95 -24.80 -22.34
CA SER A 69 15.66 -25.10 -23.60
C SER A 69 16.25 -23.84 -24.27
N GLU A 70 17.29 -24.06 -25.07
CA GLU A 70 18.38 -23.16 -25.51
C GLU A 70 18.08 -22.19 -26.70
N GLU A 71 18.99 -21.20 -26.87
CA GLU A 71 19.56 -20.51 -28.08
C GLU A 71 18.72 -20.31 -29.36
N GLU A 72 18.73 -19.23 -30.18
CA GLU A 72 19.58 -18.04 -30.42
C GLU A 72 18.83 -17.10 -31.42
N ASP A 73 19.27 -15.84 -31.59
CA ASP A 73 19.24 -14.95 -32.80
C ASP A 73 19.06 -13.47 -32.42
N VAL A 74 19.81 -12.53 -33.00
CA VAL A 74 20.11 -11.19 -32.43
C VAL A 74 18.94 -10.20 -32.55
N GLU A 75 18.07 -10.34 -33.55
CA GLU A 75 16.81 -9.58 -33.62
C GLU A 75 15.72 -10.23 -32.74
N ALA A 76 15.76 -11.56 -32.62
CA ALA A 76 15.06 -12.29 -31.59
C ALA A 76 15.64 -12.01 -30.19
N ALA A 77 16.85 -11.46 -30.04
CA ALA A 77 17.47 -11.08 -28.77
C ALA A 77 16.96 -9.72 -28.30
N LEU A 78 16.72 -8.76 -29.21
CA LEU A 78 16.04 -7.51 -28.85
C LEU A 78 14.55 -7.75 -28.56
N ALA A 79 13.89 -8.59 -29.37
CA ALA A 79 12.52 -9.04 -29.12
C ALA A 79 12.43 -9.94 -27.86
N LYS A 80 13.41 -10.82 -27.60
CA LYS A 80 13.57 -11.54 -26.32
C LYS A 80 13.93 -10.58 -25.21
N GLU A 81 14.59 -9.45 -25.40
CA GLU A 81 14.87 -8.52 -24.31
C GLU A 81 13.61 -7.76 -23.93
N VAL A 82 12.83 -7.31 -24.91
CA VAL A 82 11.50 -6.69 -24.68
C VAL A 82 10.51 -7.72 -24.14
N ALA A 83 10.52 -8.95 -24.67
CA ALA A 83 9.71 -10.05 -24.18
C ALA A 83 10.20 -10.57 -22.84
N GLN A 84 11.50 -10.62 -22.54
CA GLN A 84 12.04 -10.95 -21.22
C GLN A 84 11.82 -9.81 -20.23
N MET A 85 11.72 -8.55 -20.64
CA MET A 85 11.26 -7.46 -19.77
C MET A 85 9.76 -7.61 -19.47
N LYS A 86 8.95 -7.99 -20.47
CA LYS A 86 7.52 -8.27 -20.31
C LYS A 86 7.24 -9.60 -19.57
N GLU A 87 8.11 -10.59 -19.71
CA GLU A 87 8.03 -11.90 -19.07
C GLU A 87 8.67 -11.88 -17.68
N LYS A 88 9.76 -11.15 -17.42
CA LYS A 88 10.25 -10.92 -16.05
C LYS A 88 9.28 -10.04 -15.26
N SER A 89 8.53 -9.16 -15.93
CA SER A 89 7.41 -8.46 -15.29
C SER A 89 6.15 -9.31 -15.18
N GLY A 90 6.02 -10.44 -15.90
CA GLY A 90 4.86 -11.34 -15.88
C GLY A 90 5.03 -12.62 -15.02
N LYS A 91 6.24 -13.20 -14.98
CA LYS A 91 6.58 -14.47 -14.31
C LYS A 91 6.85 -14.31 -12.81
N ASP A 92 7.06 -13.09 -12.33
CA ASP A 92 7.45 -12.72 -10.96
C ASP A 92 6.42 -11.80 -10.26
N LYS A 93 5.16 -11.73 -10.73
CA LYS A 93 4.14 -10.90 -10.08
C LYS A 93 3.65 -11.58 -8.80
N ARG A 94 4.48 -11.47 -7.77
CA ARG A 94 4.09 -11.83 -6.41
C ARG A 94 2.84 -11.05 -6.02
N ARG A 95 1.96 -11.66 -5.24
CA ARG A 95 0.75 -11.11 -4.64
C ARG A 95 1.02 -9.77 -3.98
N PHE A 96 2.21 -9.63 -3.39
CA PHE A 96 2.69 -8.41 -2.74
C PHE A 96 4.06 -8.00 -3.27
N GLN A 97 4.23 -6.71 -3.57
CA GLN A 97 5.51 -6.15 -4.01
C GLN A 97 5.84 -4.84 -3.30
N ALA A 98 6.98 -4.80 -2.61
CA ALA A 98 7.42 -3.63 -1.88
C ALA A 98 8.05 -2.58 -2.81
N MET A 99 7.52 -1.38 -2.72
CA MET A 99 7.86 -0.20 -3.53
C MET A 99 8.41 0.90 -2.63
N ASP A 100 9.20 1.80 -3.20
CA ASP A 100 9.59 3.04 -2.54
C ASP A 100 8.42 4.03 -2.58
N SER A 101 7.90 4.40 -1.41
CA SER A 101 6.83 5.41 -1.31
C SER A 101 7.37 6.82 -1.57
N GLY A 102 8.67 7.03 -1.37
CA GLY A 102 9.31 8.32 -1.43
C GLY A 102 9.19 9.19 -0.17
N ALA A 103 8.64 8.64 0.91
CA ALA A 103 8.62 9.24 2.24
C ALA A 103 9.38 8.37 3.26
N ASN A 104 10.14 9.03 4.14
CA ASN A 104 10.90 8.35 5.18
C ASN A 104 9.96 7.57 6.11
N ASN A 105 10.36 6.34 6.43
CA ASN A 105 9.64 5.43 7.32
C ASN A 105 8.25 5.04 6.83
N VAL A 106 7.98 5.19 5.53
CA VAL A 106 6.75 4.75 4.88
C VAL A 106 7.10 3.84 3.71
N VAL A 107 6.56 2.63 3.73
CA VAL A 107 6.73 1.65 2.66
C VAL A 107 5.39 1.45 1.99
N PHE A 108 5.36 1.44 0.67
CA PHE A 108 4.18 1.02 -0.07
C PHE A 108 4.37 -0.43 -0.50
N ILE A 109 3.39 -1.29 -0.21
CA ILE A 109 3.34 -2.66 -0.72
C ILE A 109 2.21 -2.72 -1.73
N GLN A 110 2.55 -2.81 -3.02
CA GLN A 110 1.58 -3.05 -4.07
C GLN A 110 0.94 -4.42 -3.86
N SER A 111 -0.37 -4.48 -4.00
CA SER A 111 -1.15 -5.72 -3.93
C SER A 111 -1.79 -6.00 -5.28
N GLN A 112 -1.74 -7.25 -5.71
CA GLN A 112 -2.51 -7.73 -6.88
C GLN A 112 -3.91 -8.23 -6.48
N LEU A 113 -4.25 -8.20 -5.19
CA LEU A 113 -5.58 -8.58 -4.71
C LEU A 113 -6.61 -7.52 -5.08
N GLU A 114 -7.83 -7.95 -5.42
CA GLU A 114 -8.92 -7.04 -5.77
C GLU A 114 -9.31 -6.12 -4.59
N SER A 115 -9.29 -6.65 -3.37
CA SER A 115 -9.70 -5.95 -2.13
C SER A 115 -8.62 -6.03 -1.03
N PRO A 116 -7.56 -5.21 -1.10
CA PRO A 116 -6.57 -5.13 -0.02
C PRO A 116 -7.15 -4.60 1.29
N ASP A 117 -8.28 -3.87 1.22
CA ASP A 117 -9.03 -3.35 2.36
C ASP A 117 -9.55 -4.45 3.29
N LYS A 118 -10.15 -5.50 2.71
CA LYS A 118 -10.68 -6.63 3.49
C LYS A 118 -9.59 -7.40 4.22
N LEU A 119 -8.46 -7.64 3.55
CA LEU A 119 -7.31 -8.31 4.16
C LEU A 119 -6.77 -7.51 5.35
N VAL A 120 -6.55 -6.20 5.18
CA VAL A 120 -6.02 -5.36 6.25
C VAL A 120 -7.01 -5.22 7.41
N HIS A 121 -8.30 -5.07 7.11
CA HIS A 121 -9.34 -5.02 8.15
C HIS A 121 -9.37 -6.33 8.95
N HIS A 122 -9.34 -7.50 8.29
CA HIS A 122 -9.29 -8.79 8.96
C HIS A 122 -8.04 -8.97 9.84
N ILE A 123 -6.86 -8.57 9.36
CA ILE A 123 -5.62 -8.58 10.16
C ILE A 123 -5.78 -7.74 11.43
N LEU A 124 -6.33 -6.53 11.30
CA LEU A 124 -6.47 -5.61 12.43
C LEU A 124 -7.56 -6.06 13.40
N ASP A 125 -8.64 -6.67 12.90
CA ASP A 125 -9.71 -7.23 13.71
C ASP A 125 -9.22 -8.44 14.53
N ASP A 126 -8.46 -9.36 13.92
CA ASP A 126 -7.83 -10.47 14.65
C ASP A 126 -6.83 -9.97 15.70
N ILE A 127 -6.03 -8.94 15.39
CA ILE A 127 -5.11 -8.34 16.36
C ILE A 127 -5.90 -7.65 17.49
N ASN A 128 -7.02 -7.00 17.16
CA ASN A 128 -7.88 -6.37 18.14
C ASN A 128 -8.58 -7.40 19.06
N ALA A 129 -8.97 -8.56 18.53
CA ALA A 129 -9.60 -9.63 19.30
C ALA A 129 -8.57 -10.44 20.12
N SER A 130 -7.47 -10.87 19.49
CA SER A 130 -6.44 -11.70 20.12
C SER A 130 -5.53 -10.93 21.07
N LYS A 131 -5.39 -9.60 20.87
CA LYS A 131 -4.44 -8.71 21.55
C LYS A 131 -2.97 -9.19 21.44
N LYS A 132 -2.67 -10.07 20.48
CA LYS A 132 -1.32 -10.60 20.27
C LYS A 132 -0.61 -9.84 19.18
N PHE A 133 0.65 -9.50 19.47
CA PHE A 133 1.45 -8.68 18.59
C PHE A 133 2.51 -9.51 17.84
N LYS A 134 2.45 -9.50 16.51
CA LYS A 134 3.36 -10.29 15.65
C LYS A 134 4.48 -9.47 14.99
N THR A 135 4.47 -8.13 15.06
CA THR A 135 5.32 -7.28 14.19
C THR A 135 5.97 -6.09 14.89
N ARG A 136 7.24 -6.17 15.32
CA ARG A 136 7.92 -5.07 16.04
C ARG A 136 8.00 -3.75 15.27
N ASN A 137 8.19 -3.80 13.95
CA ASN A 137 8.56 -2.67 13.13
C ASN A 137 7.40 -2.10 12.29
N VAL A 138 6.30 -2.84 12.13
CA VAL A 138 5.08 -2.39 11.48
C VAL A 138 4.23 -1.61 12.49
N LEU A 139 4.08 -0.30 12.29
CA LEU A 139 3.30 0.55 13.19
C LEU A 139 1.84 0.68 12.76
N ARG A 140 1.62 0.97 11.47
CA ARG A 140 0.29 1.24 10.92
C ARG A 140 0.20 0.65 9.52
N MET A 141 -0.95 0.09 9.18
CA MET A 141 -1.27 -0.41 7.84
C MET A 141 -2.51 0.30 7.32
N ILE A 142 -2.41 1.03 6.22
CA ILE A 142 -3.55 1.68 5.55
C ILE A 142 -3.70 1.06 4.17
N PRO A 143 -4.78 0.33 3.87
CA PRO A 143 -4.99 -0.23 2.53
C PRO A 143 -5.27 0.91 1.56
N VAL A 144 -4.63 0.94 0.41
CA VAL A 144 -4.82 1.92 -0.65
C VAL A 144 -5.67 1.29 -1.75
N MET A 145 -6.85 1.86 -1.96
CA MET A 145 -7.83 1.37 -2.93
C MET A 145 -7.71 2.07 -4.28
N SER A 146 -7.26 3.33 -4.29
CA SER A 146 -6.91 4.07 -5.49
C SER A 146 -5.70 4.96 -5.22
N ALA A 147 -4.79 5.04 -6.18
CA ALA A 147 -3.69 5.98 -6.20
C ALA A 147 -3.81 6.86 -7.45
N CYS A 148 -3.90 8.18 -7.29
CA CYS A 148 -4.02 9.13 -8.39
C CYS A 148 -2.96 10.24 -8.29
N LYS A 149 -2.84 11.09 -9.31
CA LYS A 149 -2.01 12.29 -9.18
C LYS A 149 -2.58 13.22 -8.10
N ALA A 150 -1.71 13.90 -7.36
CA ALA A 150 -2.06 14.83 -6.30
C ALA A 150 -2.56 16.19 -6.85
N TYR A 151 -3.60 16.14 -7.67
CA TYR A 151 -4.36 17.29 -8.18
C TYR A 151 -5.83 17.11 -7.81
N LEU A 152 -6.51 18.22 -7.47
CA LEU A 152 -7.88 18.17 -6.96
C LEU A 152 -8.84 17.46 -7.93
N GLU A 153 -8.73 17.75 -9.23
CA GLU A 153 -9.53 17.11 -10.29
C GLU A 153 -9.34 15.59 -10.35
N ASN A 154 -8.10 15.11 -10.20
CA ASN A 154 -7.82 13.68 -10.20
C ASN A 154 -8.37 12.99 -8.96
N VAL A 155 -8.25 13.64 -7.80
CA VAL A 155 -8.79 13.14 -6.53
C VAL A 155 -10.32 13.08 -6.59
N LYS A 156 -10.97 14.11 -7.14
CA LYS A 156 -12.43 14.15 -7.32
C LYS A 156 -12.90 13.00 -8.22
N LYS A 157 -12.28 12.82 -9.38
CA LYS A 157 -12.61 11.72 -10.32
C LYS A 157 -12.44 10.34 -9.69
N SER A 158 -11.33 10.09 -9.00
CA SER A 158 -11.16 8.81 -8.29
C SER A 158 -12.16 8.61 -7.16
N ALA A 159 -12.64 9.68 -6.51
CA ALA A 159 -13.68 9.59 -5.51
C ALA A 159 -15.05 9.30 -6.13
N GLU A 160 -15.40 9.94 -7.24
CA GLU A 160 -16.64 9.70 -8.01
C GLU A 160 -16.74 8.23 -8.47
N GLU A 161 -15.61 7.60 -8.83
CA GLU A 161 -15.55 6.18 -9.18
C GLU A 161 -15.62 5.23 -7.96
N MET A 162 -15.09 5.66 -6.81
CA MET A 162 -14.92 4.81 -5.62
C MET A 162 -16.12 4.87 -4.67
N PHE A 163 -16.63 6.06 -4.38
CA PHE A 163 -17.62 6.32 -3.34
C PHE A 163 -18.97 5.64 -3.57
N PRO A 164 -19.48 5.45 -4.81
CA PRO A 164 -20.71 4.71 -5.03
C PRO A 164 -20.71 3.31 -4.40
N LYS A 165 -19.54 2.64 -4.35
CA LYS A 165 -19.41 1.30 -3.74
C LYS A 165 -19.65 1.28 -2.23
N PHE A 166 -19.58 2.44 -1.57
CA PHE A 166 -19.65 2.57 -0.11
C PHE A 166 -20.83 3.40 0.38
N PHE A 167 -21.27 4.38 -0.41
CA PHE A 167 -22.26 5.38 0.02
C PHE A 167 -23.61 5.26 -0.71
N SER A 168 -23.73 4.49 -1.79
CA SER A 168 -25.00 4.34 -2.53
C SER A 168 -26.03 3.41 -1.87
N GLY A 169 -25.71 2.79 -0.73
CA GLY A 169 -26.64 1.93 0.01
C GLY A 169 -27.64 2.72 0.86
N GLU A 170 -28.68 2.03 1.35
CA GLU A 170 -29.74 2.61 2.19
C GLU A 170 -29.31 2.88 3.63
N ASP A 171 -28.15 2.34 4.04
CA ASP A 171 -27.63 2.44 5.42
C ASP A 171 -27.24 3.87 5.82
N ASN A 172 -27.12 4.78 4.85
CA ASN A 172 -26.76 6.19 5.04
C ASN A 172 -25.59 6.41 6.04
N PRO A 173 -24.43 5.75 5.82
CA PRO A 173 -23.35 5.73 6.79
C PRO A 173 -22.82 7.13 7.09
N SER A 174 -22.56 7.40 8.36
CA SER A 174 -21.84 8.59 8.78
C SER A 174 -20.36 8.48 8.41
N TYR A 175 -19.71 9.60 8.10
CA TYR A 175 -18.33 9.57 7.62
C TYR A 175 -17.43 10.69 8.14
N ALA A 176 -16.13 10.44 8.17
CA ALA A 176 -15.10 11.46 8.38
C ALA A 176 -14.07 11.44 7.25
N ILE A 177 -13.53 12.61 6.91
CA ILE A 177 -12.43 12.74 5.96
C ILE A 177 -11.14 13.02 6.72
N VAL A 178 -10.15 12.13 6.58
CA VAL A 178 -8.85 12.21 7.23
C VAL A 178 -7.78 12.50 6.19
N PHE A 179 -7.33 13.75 6.12
CA PHE A 179 -6.27 14.16 5.21
C PHE A 179 -4.89 14.15 5.89
N LYS A 180 -3.89 13.61 5.19
CA LYS A 180 -2.46 13.64 5.55
C LYS A 180 -1.61 13.94 4.32
N THR A 181 -0.53 14.68 4.53
CA THR A 181 0.47 14.96 3.50
C THR A 181 1.87 14.59 3.99
N ARG A 182 2.70 14.09 3.08
CA ARG A 182 4.11 13.78 3.29
C ARG A 182 4.93 14.22 2.10
N ASN A 183 5.99 14.98 2.38
CA ASN A 183 6.91 15.47 1.35
C ASN A 183 6.18 16.13 0.16
N SER A 184 5.05 16.80 0.45
CA SER A 184 4.16 17.41 -0.52
C SER A 184 3.51 18.66 0.07
N GLY A 185 3.40 19.71 -0.75
CA GLY A 185 2.83 21.00 -0.37
C GLY A 185 1.82 21.55 -1.39
N THR A 186 1.44 20.76 -2.39
CA THR A 186 0.64 21.22 -3.53
C THR A 186 -0.86 21.25 -3.27
N MET A 187 -1.39 20.46 -2.33
CA MET A 187 -2.83 20.36 -2.07
C MET A 187 -3.20 20.96 -0.70
N LYS A 188 -4.20 21.85 -0.68
CA LYS A 188 -4.74 22.39 0.57
C LYS A 188 -5.76 21.44 1.17
N ARG A 189 -5.60 21.14 2.46
CA ARG A 189 -6.47 20.24 3.24
C ARG A 189 -7.96 20.55 3.05
N ASP A 190 -8.36 21.80 3.26
CA ASP A 190 -9.77 22.19 3.29
C ASP A 190 -10.44 22.11 1.91
N GLU A 191 -9.69 22.37 0.84
CA GLU A 191 -10.17 22.23 -0.54
C GLU A 191 -10.46 20.76 -0.86
N VAL A 192 -9.57 19.85 -0.45
CA VAL A 192 -9.76 18.40 -0.61
C VAL A 192 -10.93 17.89 0.19
N ILE A 193 -11.06 18.31 1.46
CA ILE A 193 -12.18 17.90 2.33
C ILE A 193 -13.52 18.36 1.73
N LYS A 194 -13.60 19.62 1.29
CA LYS A 194 -14.82 20.16 0.65
C LYS A 194 -15.17 19.41 -0.62
N ALA A 195 -14.20 19.16 -1.49
CA ALA A 195 -14.42 18.43 -2.74
C ALA A 195 -14.95 17.01 -2.49
N LEU A 196 -14.32 16.25 -1.59
CA LEU A 196 -14.73 14.89 -1.28
C LEU A 196 -16.10 14.84 -0.57
N ALA A 197 -16.38 15.78 0.33
CA ALA A 197 -17.70 15.88 0.95
C ALA A 197 -18.80 16.21 -0.08
N GLY A 198 -18.48 17.04 -1.09
CA GLY A 198 -19.35 17.30 -2.22
C GLY A 198 -19.68 16.01 -3.00
N VAL A 199 -18.67 15.21 -3.34
CA VAL A 199 -18.88 13.92 -4.03
C VAL A 199 -19.74 12.96 -3.20
N VAL A 200 -19.50 12.85 -1.88
CA VAL A 200 -20.37 12.01 -1.02
C VAL A 200 -21.82 12.51 -1.06
N SER A 201 -22.02 13.83 -1.00
CA SER A 201 -23.36 14.42 -1.04
C SER A 201 -24.05 14.22 -2.39
N GLU A 202 -23.31 14.22 -3.50
CA GLU A 202 -23.83 13.91 -4.84
C GLU A 202 -24.26 12.44 -4.95
N VAL A 203 -23.51 11.52 -4.32
CA VAL A 203 -23.82 10.08 -4.31
C VAL A 203 -24.99 9.75 -3.38
N ASN A 204 -24.99 10.28 -2.17
CA ASN A 204 -26.04 10.08 -1.18
C ASN A 204 -26.11 11.26 -0.19
N PRO A 205 -27.08 12.19 -0.37
CA PRO A 205 -27.27 13.35 0.50
C PRO A 205 -27.60 13.03 1.96
N ALA A 206 -28.06 11.80 2.26
CA ALA A 206 -28.42 11.40 3.62
C ALA A 206 -27.20 11.02 4.48
N CYS A 207 -26.05 10.76 3.87
CA CYS A 207 -24.79 10.50 4.58
C CYS A 207 -24.30 11.76 5.31
N LYS A 208 -24.08 11.67 6.62
CA LYS A 208 -23.69 12.83 7.45
C LYS A 208 -22.23 12.77 7.89
N VAL A 209 -21.59 13.93 7.97
CA VAL A 209 -20.24 14.05 8.53
C VAL A 209 -20.27 13.83 10.04
N ASN A 210 -19.48 12.89 10.55
CA ASN A 210 -19.23 12.69 11.98
C ASN A 210 -17.73 12.57 12.23
N LEU A 211 -17.12 13.57 12.87
CA LEU A 211 -15.66 13.61 13.08
C LEU A 211 -15.17 12.78 14.29
N ASN A 212 -16.10 12.33 15.14
CA ASN A 212 -15.77 11.66 16.40
C ASN A 212 -15.93 10.14 16.31
N SER A 213 -17.06 9.68 15.77
CA SER A 213 -17.41 8.26 15.68
C SER A 213 -18.11 7.93 14.36
N PRO A 214 -17.45 8.13 13.20
CA PRO A 214 -18.02 7.79 11.91
C PRO A 214 -18.09 6.29 11.69
N ASP A 215 -19.06 5.86 10.89
CA ASP A 215 -19.13 4.49 10.36
C ASP A 215 -18.02 4.24 9.34
N LEU A 216 -17.71 5.25 8.51
CA LEU A 216 -16.68 5.19 7.48
C LEU A 216 -15.66 6.34 7.60
N ALA A 217 -14.37 6.02 7.52
CA ALA A 217 -13.31 7.01 7.39
C ALA A 217 -12.74 7.02 5.97
N ILE A 218 -12.90 8.14 5.27
CA ILE A 218 -12.23 8.42 4.00
C ILE A 218 -10.83 8.93 4.32
N VAL A 219 -9.82 8.09 4.13
CA VAL A 219 -8.42 8.45 4.38
C VAL A 219 -7.75 8.87 3.08
N ILE A 220 -7.17 10.07 3.09
CA ILE A 220 -6.39 10.64 2.00
C ILE A 220 -4.97 10.84 2.50
N GLU A 221 -4.01 10.17 1.87
CA GLU A 221 -2.59 10.33 2.15
C GLU A 221 -1.84 10.73 0.89
N VAL A 222 -1.40 11.98 0.83
CA VAL A 222 -0.59 12.52 -0.27
C VAL A 222 0.88 12.29 0.03
N ILE A 223 1.58 11.60 -0.86
CA ILE A 223 3.02 11.34 -0.76
C ILE A 223 3.68 11.83 -2.04
N ARG A 224 4.52 12.86 -1.92
CA ARG A 224 5.10 13.58 -3.07
C ARG A 224 4.01 14.05 -4.05
N THR A 225 3.92 13.43 -5.22
CA THR A 225 2.98 13.77 -6.31
C THR A 225 1.82 12.79 -6.43
N VAL A 226 1.74 11.77 -5.56
CA VAL A 226 0.72 10.72 -5.58
C VAL A 226 -0.22 10.88 -4.40
N CYS A 227 -1.53 10.81 -4.65
CA CYS A 227 -2.58 10.79 -3.65
C CYS A 227 -3.09 9.37 -3.50
N CYS A 228 -2.98 8.80 -2.30
CA CYS A 228 -3.52 7.49 -1.95
C CYS A 228 -4.85 7.67 -1.22
N MET A 229 -5.88 6.94 -1.66
CA MET A 229 -7.23 7.04 -1.12
C MET A 229 -7.74 5.68 -0.64
N SER A 230 -8.46 5.72 0.48
CA SER A 230 -8.99 4.56 1.18
C SER A 230 -10.33 4.90 1.83
N VAL A 231 -11.26 3.95 1.88
CA VAL A 231 -12.49 4.04 2.68
C VAL A 231 -12.45 2.91 3.71
N LEU A 232 -12.42 3.27 5.00
CA LEU A 232 -12.11 2.34 6.09
C LEU A 232 -13.24 2.26 7.11
N LYS A 233 -13.61 1.05 7.52
CA LYS A 233 -14.51 0.79 8.65
C LYS A 233 -13.72 0.77 9.96
N ASP A 234 -14.41 1.00 11.07
CA ASP A 234 -13.87 0.87 12.44
C ASP A 234 -12.60 1.69 12.68
N TYR A 235 -12.44 2.80 11.95
CA TYR A 235 -11.16 3.53 11.91
C TYR A 235 -10.70 4.00 13.27
N PHE A 236 -11.61 4.53 14.09
CA PHE A 236 -11.29 5.00 15.44
C PHE A 236 -11.21 3.86 16.46
N LEU A 237 -12.06 2.83 16.31
CA LEU A 237 -12.02 1.61 17.12
C LEU A 237 -10.67 0.90 16.98
N LEU A 238 -10.21 0.71 15.74
CA LEU A 238 -8.91 0.15 15.39
C LEU A 238 -7.76 1.17 15.52
N LYS A 239 -7.92 2.18 16.39
CA LYS A 239 -6.90 3.20 16.74
C LYS A 239 -6.19 3.81 15.53
N LYS A 240 -6.94 4.19 14.51
CA LYS A 240 -6.45 4.76 13.24
C LYS A 240 -5.53 3.79 12.47
N TYR A 241 -5.89 2.50 12.54
CA TYR A 241 -5.21 1.34 11.96
C TYR A 241 -3.75 1.20 12.44
N ASN A 242 -3.47 1.70 13.64
CA ASN A 242 -2.16 1.60 14.28
C ASN A 242 -2.12 0.32 15.12
N ILE A 243 -1.37 -0.66 14.65
CA ILE A 243 -1.26 -2.00 15.26
C ILE A 243 -0.70 -1.90 16.67
N HIS A 244 0.32 -1.07 16.90
CA HIS A 244 0.88 -0.86 18.23
C HIS A 244 -0.15 -0.26 19.17
N SER A 245 -0.86 0.79 18.74
CA SER A 245 -1.84 1.46 19.60
C SER A 245 -3.06 0.58 19.93
N ILE A 246 -3.45 -0.36 19.06
CA ILE A 246 -4.51 -1.34 19.34
C ILE A 246 -4.15 -2.22 20.54
N VAL A 247 -2.87 -2.58 20.66
CA VAL A 247 -2.34 -3.45 21.73
C VAL A 247 -1.93 -2.65 22.97
N GLU A 248 -1.39 -1.43 22.82
CA GLU A 248 -1.00 -0.59 23.95
C GLU A 248 -2.19 0.01 24.69
N GLY A 249 -3.29 0.29 23.98
CA GLY A 249 -4.50 0.90 24.55
C GLY A 249 -5.26 0.05 25.58
N THR A 250 -4.70 -1.07 26.03
CA THR A 250 -5.21 -1.92 27.12
C THR A 250 -4.31 -1.89 28.37
N LYS A 251 -3.25 -1.07 28.42
CA LYS A 251 -2.42 -0.93 29.63
C LYS A 251 -2.96 0.04 30.67
N ASP A 252 -4.01 0.78 30.34
CA ASP A 252 -4.65 1.78 31.20
C ASP A 252 -6.11 1.44 31.56
N ASP A 253 -6.45 0.14 31.62
CA ASP A 253 -7.68 -0.36 32.26
C ASP A 253 -7.32 -1.25 33.48
#